data_AF-A0ABD7UTV6-F1
#
_entry.id   AF-A0ABD7UTV6-F1
#
_cell.length_a   1.000
_cell.length_b   1.000
_cell.length_c   1.000
_cell.angle_alpha   90.00
_cell.angle_beta   90.00
_cell.angle_gamma   90.00
#
_symmetry.space_group_name_H-M   'P 1'
#
loop_
_entity.id
_entity.type
_entity.pdbx_description
1 polymer ?
#
loop_
_entity_poly.entity_id
_entity_poly.type
_entity_poly.pdbx_seq_one_letter_code
_entity_poly.pdbx_strand_id
1 'polypeptide(L)'
;MLNSEKMIASLDQQDLAHAEKYFQKALKEDDADSLIALGEYLESIGFLPHAKRIYLQLADDYPELNINLAQIAAEDDAIEEAFLYLDKVSKDSPNYLSALLVMADLYDMEGLTEVAREKLLQAVGISPEPLVIFGLAEIDMSLQHFKEAIDYYAQLDNRQILELTGISTYQRIGRAYASLGKFEAAIEFLEKAVAIEYEDETVFELATLMYDQENYQKANLYFKQLETINPDYPGYEYGYALSLHEEHKTSEALRLVQQGLRKNAFDSQLLLLASQLSYELHDRQNAENYLLQAKEVAVDDEEILMRLVTLYFDAERFEEVIALNRETIDNVLTKWTIAKAYHALEQEEVALALYNEISADLAENPEFLQDYAYLLREFGQFHKAIQMATAYLRQVPDDVNMQDFLDHIKHQQSE
;
A
#
# COMPACT_ATOMS: atom_id res chain seq x y z
N MET A 1 -2.34 25.73 55.30
CA MET A 1 -2.84 24.85 54.22
C MET A 1 -3.79 25.68 53.38
N LEU A 2 -3.36 25.97 52.16
CA LEU A 2 -4.10 26.72 51.15
C LEU A 2 -5.40 25.97 50.80
N ASN A 3 -6.37 26.65 50.18
CA ASN A 3 -7.58 25.97 49.76
C ASN A 3 -7.30 25.04 48.57
N SER A 4 -6.33 25.37 47.70
CA SER A 4 -5.81 24.48 46.65
C SER A 4 -5.32 23.14 47.21
N GLU A 5 -4.46 23.17 48.23
CA GLU A 5 -3.94 21.95 48.89
C GLU A 5 -5.06 21.12 49.53
N LYS A 6 -6.06 21.78 50.14
CA LYS A 6 -7.21 21.08 50.73
C LYS A 6 -8.12 20.46 49.68
N MET A 7 -8.26 21.09 48.51
CA MET A 7 -8.98 20.50 47.38
C MET A 7 -8.28 19.22 46.94
N ILE A 8 -6.97 19.27 46.68
CA ILE A 8 -6.17 18.11 46.26
C ILE A 8 -6.30 16.97 47.28
N ALA A 9 -6.08 17.27 48.57
CA ALA A 9 -6.21 16.27 49.63
C ALA A 9 -7.63 15.66 49.74
N SER A 10 -8.67 16.40 49.34
CA SER A 10 -10.05 15.91 49.30
C SER A 10 -10.29 15.01 48.08
N LEU A 11 -9.70 15.33 46.92
CA LEU A 11 -9.71 14.47 45.73
C LEU A 11 -9.01 13.13 46.01
N ASP A 12 -7.86 13.15 46.68
CA ASP A 12 -7.13 11.93 47.07
C ASP A 12 -7.96 11.01 47.99
N GLN A 13 -8.85 11.61 48.79
CA GLN A 13 -9.79 10.91 49.67
C GLN A 13 -11.11 10.56 48.97
N GLN A 14 -11.25 10.84 47.68
CA GLN A 14 -12.48 10.68 46.89
C GLN A 14 -13.68 11.48 47.45
N ASP A 15 -13.42 12.53 48.23
CA ASP A 15 -14.43 13.42 48.79
C ASP A 15 -14.68 14.61 47.85
N LEU A 16 -15.46 14.35 46.81
CA LEU A 16 -15.79 15.35 45.78
C LEU A 16 -16.55 16.57 46.34
N ALA A 17 -17.33 16.39 47.42
CA ALA A 17 -18.09 17.47 48.02
C ALA A 17 -17.17 18.48 48.72
N HIS A 18 -16.18 17.98 49.47
CA HIS A 18 -15.17 18.85 50.08
C HIS A 18 -14.20 19.41 49.04
N ALA A 19 -13.84 18.63 48.02
CA ALA A 19 -13.01 19.13 46.91
C ALA A 19 -13.66 20.35 46.25
N GLU A 20 -14.94 20.26 45.85
CA GLU A 20 -15.66 21.38 45.23
C GLU A 20 -15.76 22.59 46.17
N LYS A 21 -16.01 22.35 47.46
CA LYS A 21 -16.07 23.41 48.47
C LYS A 21 -14.73 24.14 48.59
N TYR A 22 -13.61 23.42 48.58
CA TYR A 22 -12.29 24.02 48.67
C TYR A 22 -11.87 24.67 47.36
N PHE A 23 -12.26 24.12 46.21
CA PHE A 23 -12.07 24.75 44.90
C PHE A 23 -12.71 26.14 44.83
N GLN A 24 -13.99 26.26 45.22
CA GLN A 24 -14.68 27.57 45.22
C GLN A 24 -14.05 28.58 46.18
N LYS A 25 -13.36 28.11 47.23
CA LYS A 25 -12.60 28.98 48.13
C LYS A 25 -11.27 29.38 47.54
N ALA A 26 -10.55 28.44 46.93
CA ALA A 26 -9.28 28.68 46.26
C ALA A 26 -9.43 29.79 45.21
N LEU A 27 -10.44 29.71 44.34
CA LEU A 27 -10.71 30.74 43.31
C LEU A 27 -10.90 32.16 43.87
N LYS A 28 -11.22 32.31 45.16
CA LYS A 28 -11.47 33.61 45.79
C LYS A 28 -10.35 34.08 46.71
N GLU A 29 -9.66 33.15 47.35
CA GLU A 29 -8.79 33.42 48.50
C GLU A 29 -7.31 33.10 48.24
N ASP A 30 -7.03 32.19 47.30
CA ASP A 30 -5.67 31.75 47.00
C ASP A 30 -5.07 32.65 45.91
N ASP A 31 -3.74 32.81 45.92
CA ASP A 31 -3.00 33.64 44.97
C ASP A 31 -2.88 32.96 43.59
N ALA A 32 -2.45 33.73 42.59
CA ALA A 32 -2.36 33.26 41.20
C ALA A 32 -1.39 32.08 41.04
N ASP A 33 -0.22 32.08 41.68
CA ASP A 33 0.75 30.99 41.57
C ASP A 33 0.16 29.68 42.15
N SER A 34 -0.50 29.78 43.30
CA SER A 34 -1.20 28.66 43.94
C SER A 34 -2.38 28.13 43.11
N LEU A 35 -3.03 29.01 42.34
CA LEU A 35 -4.11 28.64 41.44
C LEU A 35 -3.59 28.01 40.15
N ILE A 36 -2.52 28.53 39.55
CA ILE A 36 -1.89 27.94 38.36
C ILE A 36 -1.43 26.52 38.66
N ALA A 37 -0.70 26.32 39.77
CA ALA A 37 -0.27 24.99 40.20
C ALA A 37 -1.45 24.02 40.44
N LEU A 38 -2.58 24.53 40.96
CA LEU A 38 -3.80 23.75 41.09
C LEU A 38 -4.40 23.41 39.71
N GLY A 39 -4.42 24.36 38.78
CA GLY A 39 -4.87 24.18 37.40
C GLY A 39 -4.09 23.08 36.69
N GLU A 40 -2.76 23.16 36.71
CA GLU A 40 -1.84 22.19 36.11
C GLU A 40 -2.05 20.79 36.71
N TYR A 41 -2.20 20.71 38.04
CA TYR A 41 -2.51 19.45 38.71
C TYR A 41 -3.84 18.87 38.23
N LEU A 42 -4.91 19.69 38.21
CA LEU A 42 -6.23 19.25 37.80
C LEU A 42 -6.26 18.81 36.33
N GLU A 43 -5.55 19.52 35.46
CA GLU A 43 -5.34 19.14 34.06
C GLU A 43 -4.67 17.77 33.96
N SER A 44 -3.58 17.54 34.69
CA SER A 44 -2.83 16.27 34.67
C SER A 44 -3.63 15.05 35.10
N ILE A 45 -4.71 15.24 35.88
CA ILE A 45 -5.62 14.17 36.33
C ILE A 45 -6.96 14.17 35.59
N GLY A 46 -7.12 14.97 34.53
CA GLY A 46 -8.32 15.01 33.69
C GLY A 46 -9.50 15.78 34.27
N PHE A 47 -9.32 16.59 35.32
CA PHE A 47 -10.33 17.51 35.87
C PHE A 47 -10.38 18.82 35.06
N LEU A 48 -10.52 18.69 33.73
CA LEU A 48 -10.44 19.77 32.76
C LEU A 48 -11.45 20.90 33.00
N PRO A 49 -12.73 20.65 33.41
CA PRO A 49 -13.66 21.72 33.69
C PRO A 49 -13.21 22.64 34.84
N HIS A 50 -12.52 22.08 35.84
CA HIS A 50 -11.99 22.84 36.97
C HIS A 50 -10.71 23.59 36.58
N ALA A 51 -9.81 22.96 35.82
CA ALA A 51 -8.63 23.60 35.25
C ALA A 51 -9.02 24.79 34.33
N LYS A 52 -9.96 24.58 33.39
CA LYS A 52 -10.51 25.62 32.49
C LYS A 52 -11.02 26.82 33.28
N ARG A 53 -11.72 26.60 34.40
CA ARG A 53 -12.23 27.69 35.26
C ARG A 53 -11.11 28.51 35.90
N ILE A 54 -10.03 27.86 36.35
CA ILE A 54 -8.85 28.55 36.87
C ILE A 54 -8.20 29.37 35.76
N TYR A 55 -7.92 28.74 34.62
CA TYR A 55 -7.24 29.40 33.51
C TYR A 55 -8.03 30.58 32.96
N LEU A 56 -9.35 30.45 32.80
CA LEU A 56 -10.23 31.55 32.40
C LEU A 56 -10.19 32.74 33.37
N GLN A 57 -10.02 32.49 34.67
CA GLN A 57 -9.93 33.56 35.67
C GLN A 57 -8.60 34.32 35.59
N LEU A 58 -7.53 33.66 35.14
CA LEU A 58 -6.17 34.18 35.19
C LEU A 58 -5.62 34.60 33.81
N ALA A 59 -6.23 34.17 32.70
CA ALA A 59 -5.69 34.33 31.35
C ALA A 59 -5.46 35.77 30.87
N ASP A 60 -6.15 36.76 31.47
CA ASP A 60 -5.93 38.17 31.16
C ASP A 60 -4.59 38.68 31.73
N ASP A 61 -4.19 38.19 32.91
CA ASP A 61 -2.95 38.55 33.60
C ASP A 61 -1.79 37.61 33.23
N TYR A 62 -2.09 36.37 32.84
CA TYR A 62 -1.15 35.30 32.47
C TYR A 62 -1.50 34.75 31.07
N PRO A 63 -1.11 35.44 29.99
CA PRO A 63 -1.49 35.08 28.62
C PRO A 63 -1.06 33.66 28.19
N GLU A 64 -0.04 33.09 28.82
CA GLU A 64 0.42 31.72 28.60
C GLU A 64 -0.66 30.67 28.86
N LEU A 65 -1.58 30.93 29.79
CA LEU A 65 -2.68 30.02 30.12
C LEU A 65 -3.69 29.89 28.97
N ASN A 66 -3.64 30.78 27.97
CA ASN A 66 -4.43 30.62 26.76
C ASN A 66 -3.98 29.38 25.95
N ILE A 67 -2.75 28.89 26.11
CA ILE A 67 -2.29 27.65 25.46
C ILE A 67 -3.00 26.45 26.08
N ASN A 68 -3.05 26.36 27.42
CA ASN A 68 -3.79 25.33 28.13
C ASN A 68 -5.29 25.39 27.82
N LEU A 69 -5.87 26.60 27.78
CA LEU A 69 -7.27 26.78 27.38
C LEU A 69 -7.55 26.31 25.96
N ALA A 70 -6.61 26.52 25.04
CA ALA A 70 -6.72 26.02 23.67
C ALA A 70 -6.68 24.50 23.60
N GLN A 71 -5.77 23.86 24.34
CA GLN A 71 -5.67 22.40 24.41
C GLN A 71 -6.95 21.78 25.01
N ILE A 72 -7.45 22.32 26.12
CA ILE A 72 -8.72 21.86 26.71
C ILE A 72 -9.88 22.04 25.72
N ALA A 73 -9.95 23.18 25.03
CA ALA A 73 -10.98 23.43 24.02
C ALA A 73 -10.86 22.46 22.84
N ALA A 74 -9.65 22.09 22.41
CA ALA A 74 -9.44 21.10 21.38
C ALA A 74 -9.86 19.69 21.80
N GLU A 75 -9.61 19.30 23.05
CA GLU A 75 -10.10 18.03 23.61
C GLU A 75 -11.64 17.98 23.68
N ASP A 76 -12.28 19.13 23.89
CA ASP A 76 -13.74 19.31 23.82
C ASP A 76 -14.29 19.40 22.38
N ASP A 77 -13.47 19.16 21.34
CA ASP A 77 -13.81 19.31 19.91
C ASP A 77 -14.23 20.75 19.52
N ALA A 78 -13.88 21.74 20.34
CA ALA A 78 -14.18 23.16 20.16
C ALA A 78 -13.01 23.88 19.48
N ILE A 79 -12.65 23.44 18.27
CA ILE A 79 -11.47 23.91 17.52
C ILE A 79 -11.46 25.43 17.28
N GLU A 80 -12.61 26.02 16.95
CA GLU A 80 -12.72 27.48 16.77
C GLU A 80 -12.39 28.23 18.07
N GLU A 81 -12.85 27.74 19.22
CA GLU A 81 -12.55 28.32 20.53
C GLU A 81 -11.05 28.18 20.84
N ALA A 82 -10.44 27.05 20.48
CA ALA A 82 -9.02 26.82 20.67
C ALA A 82 -8.17 27.86 19.92
N PHE A 83 -8.47 28.14 18.66
CA PHE A 83 -7.78 29.19 17.90
C PHE A 83 -7.98 30.59 18.48
N LEU A 84 -9.18 30.91 19.00
CA LEU A 84 -9.42 32.19 19.67
C LEU A 84 -8.56 32.37 20.92
N TYR A 85 -8.24 31.30 21.66
CA TYR A 85 -7.29 31.38 22.77
C TYR A 85 -5.85 31.56 22.26
N LEU A 86 -5.43 30.76 21.27
CA LEU A 86 -4.07 30.86 20.71
C LEU A 86 -3.77 32.24 20.11
N ASP A 87 -4.76 32.88 19.47
CA ASP A 87 -4.63 34.22 18.89
C ASP A 87 -4.41 35.32 19.94
N LYS A 88 -4.71 35.07 21.22
CA LYS A 88 -4.41 35.99 22.33
C LYS A 88 -2.93 35.95 22.74
N VAL A 89 -2.19 34.90 22.36
CA VAL A 89 -0.77 34.80 22.66
C VAL A 89 0.02 35.74 21.75
N SER A 90 0.62 36.78 22.34
CA SER A 90 1.42 37.75 21.58
C SER A 90 2.63 37.11 20.90
N LYS A 91 3.00 37.59 19.71
CA LYS A 91 4.20 37.15 18.99
C LYS A 91 5.50 37.42 19.72
N ASP A 92 5.51 38.43 20.59
CA ASP A 92 6.67 38.80 21.42
C ASP A 92 6.71 37.99 22.73
N SER A 93 5.71 37.14 22.98
CA SER A 93 5.65 36.29 24.17
C SER A 93 6.73 35.20 24.11
N PRO A 94 7.41 34.89 25.23
CA PRO A 94 8.26 33.71 25.35
C PRO A 94 7.52 32.40 25.00
N ASN A 95 6.19 32.39 25.16
CA ASN A 95 5.33 31.23 24.93
C ASN A 95 4.75 31.18 23.50
N TYR A 96 5.14 32.10 22.62
CA TYR A 96 4.64 32.12 21.24
C TYR A 96 5.06 30.88 20.45
N LEU A 97 6.25 30.33 20.73
CA LEU A 97 6.69 29.06 20.16
C LEU A 97 5.68 27.94 20.46
N SER A 98 5.34 27.75 21.75
CA SER A 98 4.38 26.73 22.18
C SER A 98 3.01 26.95 21.55
N ALA A 99 2.55 28.19 21.41
CA ALA A 99 1.31 28.50 20.72
C ALA A 99 1.36 28.10 19.22
N LEU A 100 2.48 28.34 18.53
CA LEU A 100 2.65 27.92 17.14
C LEU A 100 2.63 26.40 16.98
N LEU A 101 3.22 25.65 17.92
CA LEU A 101 3.20 24.18 17.91
C LEU A 101 1.77 23.67 18.08
N VAL A 102 1.02 24.17 19.06
CA VAL A 102 -0.40 23.80 19.25
C VAL A 102 -1.23 24.21 18.03
N MET A 103 -1.00 25.39 17.45
CA MET A 103 -1.67 25.78 16.20
C MET A 103 -1.37 24.80 15.06
N ALA A 104 -0.12 24.34 14.93
CA ALA A 104 0.26 23.39 13.88
C ALA A 104 -0.48 22.07 14.04
N ASP A 105 -0.49 21.51 15.26
CA ASP A 105 -1.19 20.26 15.56
C ASP A 105 -2.69 20.37 15.24
N LEU A 106 -3.34 21.48 15.64
CA LEU A 106 -4.76 21.70 15.36
C LEU A 106 -5.04 21.86 13.86
N TYR A 107 -4.20 22.58 13.13
CA TYR A 107 -4.38 22.70 11.68
C TYR A 107 -4.20 21.36 10.97
N ASP A 108 -3.25 20.52 11.40
CA ASP A 108 -3.05 19.21 10.79
C ASP A 108 -4.22 18.26 11.08
N MET A 109 -4.74 18.26 12.32
CA MET A 109 -5.95 17.49 12.67
C MET A 109 -7.17 17.85 11.82
N GLU A 110 -7.32 19.13 11.47
CA GLU A 110 -8.38 19.63 10.58
C GLU A 110 -8.11 19.36 9.08
N GLY A 111 -7.00 18.68 8.74
CA GLY A 111 -6.58 18.41 7.36
C GLY A 111 -6.06 19.65 6.62
N LEU A 112 -5.77 20.74 7.34
CA LEU A 112 -5.16 21.97 6.84
C LEU A 112 -3.63 21.91 6.95
N THR A 113 -3.04 20.79 6.51
CA THR A 113 -1.63 20.44 6.71
C THR A 113 -0.65 21.49 6.14
N GLU A 114 -0.99 22.17 5.06
CA GLU A 114 -0.18 23.30 4.54
C GLU A 114 -0.12 24.49 5.51
N VAL A 115 -1.21 24.76 6.22
CA VAL A 115 -1.23 25.84 7.24
C VAL A 115 -0.43 25.40 8.46
N ALA A 116 -0.55 24.13 8.86
CA ALA A 116 0.26 23.55 9.94
C ALA A 116 1.76 23.71 9.64
N ARG A 117 2.16 23.40 8.40
CA ARG A 117 3.52 23.58 7.91
C ARG A 117 4.01 25.03 8.06
N GLU A 118 3.20 26.02 7.67
CA GLU A 118 3.55 27.44 7.82
C GLU A 118 3.72 27.87 9.29
N LYS A 119 2.98 27.25 10.22
CA LYS A 119 3.18 27.48 11.66
C LYS A 119 4.48 26.86 12.16
N LEU A 120 4.81 25.64 11.72
CA LEU A 120 6.08 24.99 12.05
C LEU A 120 7.29 25.72 11.46
N LEU A 121 7.19 26.27 10.25
CA LEU A 121 8.24 27.14 9.69
C LEU A 121 8.49 28.38 10.55
N GLN A 122 7.42 29.01 11.06
CA GLN A 122 7.55 30.10 12.03
C GLN A 122 8.19 29.62 13.33
N ALA A 123 7.80 28.46 13.83
CA ALA A 123 8.35 27.85 15.05
C ALA A 123 9.86 27.59 14.92
N VAL A 124 10.30 26.96 13.82
CA VAL A 124 11.72 26.72 13.51
C VAL A 124 12.49 28.05 13.42
N GLY A 125 11.86 29.10 12.87
CA GLY A 125 12.45 30.44 12.80
C GLY A 125 12.68 31.09 14.18
N ILE A 126 11.92 30.70 15.20
CA ILE A 126 12.07 31.16 16.59
C ILE A 126 13.09 30.30 17.34
N SER A 127 12.90 28.98 17.32
CA SER A 127 13.79 28.01 17.97
C SER A 127 13.94 26.78 17.08
N PRO A 128 15.11 26.56 16.46
CA PRO A 128 15.39 25.38 15.65
C PRO A 128 15.74 24.17 16.54
N GLU A 129 14.85 23.84 17.47
CA GLU A 129 15.01 22.69 18.36
C GLU A 129 14.76 21.38 17.61
N PRO A 130 15.44 20.27 17.99
CA PRO A 130 15.34 19.01 17.26
C PRO A 130 13.91 18.52 17.05
N LEU A 131 13.03 18.62 18.06
CA LEU A 131 11.64 18.17 17.94
C LEU A 131 10.78 19.08 17.05
N VAL A 132 11.08 20.37 16.99
CA VAL A 132 10.37 21.32 16.12
C VAL A 132 10.75 21.08 14.66
N ILE A 133 12.05 20.88 14.39
CA ILE A 133 12.54 20.51 13.06
C ILE A 133 12.00 19.15 12.65
N PHE A 134 11.97 18.18 13.57
CA PHE A 134 11.39 16.86 13.33
C PHE A 134 9.90 16.94 12.96
N GLY A 135 9.10 17.71 13.71
CA GLY A 135 7.69 17.93 13.40
C GLY A 135 7.49 18.53 12.00
N LEU A 136 8.31 19.51 11.61
CA LEU A 136 8.27 20.07 10.26
C LEU A 136 8.62 19.03 9.19
N ALA A 137 9.61 18.18 9.45
CA ALA A 137 9.99 17.11 8.54
C ALA A 137 8.89 16.04 8.37
N GLU A 138 8.16 15.70 9.45
CA GLU A 138 7.02 14.77 9.37
C GLU A 138 5.86 15.39 8.58
N ILE A 139 5.59 16.69 8.74
CA ILE A 139 4.61 17.41 7.91
C ILE A 139 5.04 17.49 6.44
N ASP A 140 6.32 17.72 6.16
CA ASP A 140 6.81 17.66 4.77
C ASP A 140 6.71 16.25 4.18
N MET A 141 6.88 15.19 4.98
CA MET A 141 6.62 13.81 4.54
C MET A 141 5.15 13.58 4.20
N SER A 142 4.21 14.03 5.03
CA SER A 142 2.77 13.82 4.79
C SER A 142 2.28 14.58 3.54
N LEU A 143 2.85 15.76 3.28
CA LEU A 143 2.61 16.57 2.07
C LEU A 143 3.35 16.06 0.83
N GLN A 144 4.15 14.99 0.95
CA GLN A 144 5.00 14.46 -0.13
C GLN A 144 6.08 15.45 -0.61
N HIS A 145 6.44 16.44 0.20
CA HIS A 145 7.60 17.31 0.02
C HIS A 145 8.88 16.58 0.44
N PHE A 146 9.16 15.46 -0.24
CA PHE A 146 10.19 14.51 0.17
C PHE A 146 11.60 15.12 0.23
N LYS A 147 11.91 16.11 -0.61
CA LYS A 147 13.25 16.74 -0.62
C LYS A 147 13.44 17.60 0.62
N GLU A 148 12.46 18.42 0.93
CA GLU A 148 12.42 19.28 2.11
C GLU A 148 12.45 18.43 3.39
N ALA A 149 11.65 17.36 3.43
CA ALA A 149 11.67 16.40 4.53
C ALA A 149 13.07 15.81 4.75
N ILE A 150 13.74 15.34 3.69
CA ILE A 150 15.11 14.81 3.77
C ILE A 150 16.07 15.88 4.31
N ASP A 151 15.99 17.11 3.82
CA ASP A 151 16.86 18.22 4.25
C ASP A 151 16.67 18.53 5.74
N TYR A 152 15.44 18.46 6.27
CA TYR A 152 15.18 18.64 7.70
C TYR A 152 15.60 17.43 8.55
N TYR A 153 15.28 16.20 8.15
CA TYR A 153 15.74 15.01 8.89
C TYR A 153 17.28 14.92 8.94
N ALA A 154 17.97 15.31 7.87
CA ALA A 154 19.43 15.26 7.80
C ALA A 154 20.12 16.24 8.77
N GLN A 155 19.41 17.22 9.31
CA GLN A 155 19.92 18.15 10.33
C GLN A 155 19.86 17.56 11.75
N LEU A 156 19.19 16.42 11.93
CA LEU A 156 18.92 15.83 13.23
C LEU A 156 19.90 14.70 13.55
N ASP A 157 20.21 14.53 14.84
CA ASP A 157 20.88 13.32 15.31
C ASP A 157 19.86 12.17 15.41
N ASN A 158 20.07 11.12 14.62
CA ASN A 158 19.14 10.00 14.55
C ASN A 158 18.91 9.32 15.90
N ARG A 159 19.95 9.17 16.73
CA ARG A 159 19.81 8.47 18.03
C ARG A 159 19.03 9.30 19.02
N GLN A 160 19.29 10.61 19.04
CA GLN A 160 18.55 11.55 19.87
C GLN A 160 17.06 11.55 19.52
N ILE A 161 16.72 11.65 18.23
CA ILE A 161 15.31 11.65 17.81
C ILE A 161 14.66 10.30 18.11
N LEU A 162 15.35 9.19 17.81
CA LEU A 162 14.85 7.86 18.10
C LEU A 162 14.55 7.67 19.60
N GLU A 163 15.41 8.16 20.50
CA GLU A 163 15.17 8.13 21.94
C GLU A 163 13.96 8.97 22.37
N LEU A 164 13.73 10.11 21.72
CA LEU A 164 12.65 11.04 22.07
C LEU A 164 11.29 10.64 21.48
N THR A 165 11.27 10.05 20.28
CA THR A 165 10.04 9.85 19.49
C THR A 165 9.75 8.39 19.15
N GLY A 166 10.74 7.50 19.27
CA GLY A 166 10.66 6.13 18.75
C GLY A 166 10.71 6.04 17.22
N ILE A 167 11.00 7.15 16.52
CA ILE A 167 11.02 7.20 15.06
C ILE A 167 12.46 7.40 14.57
N SER A 168 12.89 6.55 13.64
CA SER A 168 14.21 6.63 13.02
C SER A 168 14.22 7.65 11.87
N THR A 169 15.02 8.71 11.99
CA THR A 169 15.25 9.66 10.89
C THR A 169 15.87 8.98 9.67
N TYR A 170 16.69 7.95 9.85
CA TYR A 170 17.23 7.16 8.74
C TYR A 170 16.15 6.38 8.00
N GLN A 171 15.19 5.80 8.72
CA GLN A 171 14.03 5.16 8.09
C GLN A 171 13.22 6.18 7.28
N ARG A 172 12.90 7.34 7.85
CA ARG A 172 12.17 8.41 7.17
C ARG A 172 12.87 8.91 5.91
N ILE A 173 14.18 9.16 5.98
CA ILE A 173 15.01 9.53 4.83
C ILE A 173 15.00 8.42 3.77
N GLY A 174 15.13 7.16 4.19
CA GLY A 174 15.08 6.00 3.30
C GLY A 174 13.77 5.93 2.51
N ARG A 175 12.63 6.05 3.20
CA ARG A 175 11.29 6.09 2.60
C ARG A 175 11.13 7.26 1.63
N ALA A 176 11.57 8.46 2.02
CA ALA A 176 11.53 9.64 1.16
C ALA A 176 12.34 9.46 -0.12
N TYR A 177 13.53 8.84 -0.04
CA TYR A 177 14.33 8.50 -1.22
C TYR A 177 13.63 7.47 -2.11
N ALA A 178 12.98 6.45 -1.54
CA ALA A 178 12.22 5.46 -2.30
C ALA A 178 11.06 6.12 -3.06
N SER A 179 10.31 7.02 -2.42
CA SER A 179 9.23 7.79 -3.06
C SER A 179 9.72 8.71 -4.18
N LEU A 180 10.97 9.16 -4.12
CA LEU A 180 11.64 9.92 -5.19
C LEU A 180 12.24 9.04 -6.30
N GLY A 181 12.10 7.71 -6.22
CA GLY A 181 12.70 6.75 -7.15
C GLY A 181 14.22 6.63 -7.03
N LYS A 182 14.81 7.08 -5.92
CA LYS A 182 16.25 7.03 -5.65
C LYS A 182 16.58 5.79 -4.81
N PHE A 183 16.40 4.61 -5.40
CA PHE A 183 16.38 3.34 -4.69
C PHE A 183 17.70 2.99 -3.99
N GLU A 184 18.85 3.30 -4.59
CA GLU A 184 20.15 3.00 -3.96
C GLU A 184 20.38 3.82 -2.69
N ALA A 185 19.99 5.10 -2.70
CA ALA A 185 20.05 5.96 -1.52
C ALA A 185 19.03 5.50 -0.46
N ALA A 186 17.83 5.11 -0.88
CA ALA A 186 16.82 4.56 0.02
C ALA A 186 17.35 3.34 0.78
N ILE A 187 17.92 2.40 0.04
CA ILE A 187 18.54 1.17 0.57
C ILE A 187 19.64 1.52 1.58
N GLU A 188 20.55 2.44 1.28
CA GLU A 188 21.64 2.80 2.21
C GLU A 188 21.10 3.30 3.56
N PHE A 189 20.07 4.14 3.54
CA PHE A 189 19.49 4.70 4.76
C PHE A 189 18.64 3.68 5.52
N LEU A 190 17.88 2.83 4.83
CA LEU A 190 17.13 1.73 5.46
C LEU A 190 18.08 0.68 6.09
N GLU A 191 19.19 0.33 5.43
CA GLU A 191 20.23 -0.55 6.01
C GLU A 191 20.80 0.05 7.31
N LYS A 192 21.04 1.37 7.35
CA LYS A 192 21.48 2.07 8.58
C LYS A 192 20.41 2.05 9.68
N ALA A 193 19.14 2.22 9.33
CA ALA A 193 18.03 2.16 10.29
C ALA A 193 17.95 0.78 10.95
N VAL A 194 17.90 -0.29 10.15
CA VAL A 194 17.84 -1.69 10.62
C VAL A 194 19.06 -2.07 11.46
N ALA A 195 20.24 -1.52 11.15
CA ALA A 195 21.45 -1.77 11.92
C ALA A 195 21.43 -1.13 13.32
N ILE A 196 20.65 -0.06 13.53
CA ILE A 196 20.49 0.59 14.83
C ILE A 196 19.37 -0.08 15.62
N GLU A 197 18.21 -0.25 14.98
CA GLU A 197 17.03 -0.85 15.58
C GLU A 197 16.30 -1.69 14.53
N TYR A 198 16.00 -2.93 14.91
CA TYR A 198 15.22 -3.81 14.06
C TYR A 198 13.74 -3.45 14.14
N GLU A 199 13.12 -3.26 12.98
CA GLU A 199 11.69 -3.00 12.85
C GLU A 199 11.17 -3.78 11.63
N ASP A 200 10.09 -4.53 11.82
CA ASP A 200 9.57 -5.45 10.80
C ASP A 200 9.21 -4.74 9.49
N GLU A 201 8.54 -3.58 9.58
CA GLU A 201 8.12 -2.80 8.40
C GLU A 201 9.33 -2.32 7.60
N THR A 202 10.34 -1.76 8.27
CA THR A 202 11.58 -1.29 7.65
C THR A 202 12.35 -2.43 6.97
N VAL A 203 12.38 -3.62 7.57
CA VAL A 203 13.05 -4.79 6.99
C VAL A 203 12.28 -5.33 5.78
N PHE A 204 10.94 -5.33 5.84
CA PHE A 204 10.09 -5.71 4.72
C PHE A 204 10.25 -4.74 3.53
N GLU A 205 10.28 -3.43 3.78
CA GLU A 205 10.53 -2.40 2.77
C GLU A 205 11.90 -2.58 2.12
N LEU A 206 12.94 -2.80 2.94
CA LEU A 206 14.29 -3.03 2.45
C LEU A 206 14.38 -4.29 1.59
N ALA A 207 13.73 -5.39 1.99
CA ALA A 207 13.70 -6.62 1.23
C ALA A 207 13.00 -6.44 -0.14
N THR A 208 11.88 -5.72 -0.14
CA THR A 208 11.11 -5.40 -1.37
C THR A 208 11.91 -4.52 -2.31
N LEU A 209 12.55 -3.46 -1.81
CA LEU A 209 13.43 -2.60 -2.61
C LEU A 209 14.63 -3.37 -3.19
N MET A 210 15.21 -4.30 -2.43
CA MET A 210 16.29 -5.15 -2.93
C MET A 210 15.80 -6.07 -4.06
N TYR A 211 14.58 -6.60 -3.96
CA TYR A 211 13.96 -7.40 -5.02
C TYR A 211 13.72 -6.57 -6.29
N ASP A 212 13.16 -5.37 -6.15
CA ASP A 212 12.88 -4.45 -7.27
C ASP A 212 14.17 -4.00 -7.98
N GLN A 213 15.30 -3.98 -7.27
CA GLN A 213 16.63 -3.71 -7.81
C GLN A 213 17.35 -4.97 -8.32
N GLU A 214 16.62 -6.07 -8.49
CA GLU A 214 17.13 -7.38 -8.96
C GLU A 214 18.24 -7.98 -8.06
N ASN A 215 18.37 -7.48 -6.82
CA ASN A 215 19.32 -7.98 -5.83
C ASN A 215 18.68 -9.08 -4.98
N TYR A 216 18.25 -10.15 -5.65
CA TYR A 216 17.48 -11.25 -5.05
C TYR A 216 18.22 -11.93 -3.89
N GLN A 217 19.54 -11.98 -3.92
CA GLN A 217 20.36 -12.53 -2.83
C GLN A 217 20.18 -11.74 -1.53
N LYS A 218 20.27 -10.41 -1.59
CA LYS A 218 20.05 -9.56 -0.41
C LYS A 218 18.58 -9.52 -0.02
N ALA A 219 17.66 -9.48 -0.98
CA ALA A 219 16.23 -9.54 -0.69
C ALA A 219 15.89 -10.81 0.12
N ASN A 220 16.40 -11.97 -0.31
CA ASN A 220 16.21 -13.24 0.39
C ASN A 220 16.82 -13.22 1.80
N LEU A 221 17.93 -12.53 2.03
CA LEU A 221 18.51 -12.36 3.37
C LEU A 221 17.55 -11.61 4.31
N TYR A 222 17.02 -10.47 3.87
CA TYR A 222 16.12 -9.65 4.69
C TYR A 222 14.75 -10.29 4.88
N PHE A 223 14.17 -10.89 3.83
CA PHE A 223 12.95 -11.68 3.99
C PHE A 223 13.16 -12.87 4.93
N LYS A 224 14.31 -13.55 4.88
CA LYS A 224 14.62 -14.63 5.81
C LYS A 224 14.77 -14.14 7.24
N GLN A 225 15.36 -12.96 7.43
CA GLN A 225 15.46 -12.30 8.73
C GLN A 225 14.07 -12.02 9.30
N LEU A 226 13.18 -11.43 8.49
CA LEU A 226 11.79 -11.16 8.85
C LEU A 226 11.03 -12.44 9.20
N GLU A 227 11.10 -13.48 8.36
CA GLU A 227 10.50 -14.81 8.63
C GLU A 227 10.98 -15.39 9.98
N THR A 228 12.24 -15.17 10.34
CA THR A 228 12.84 -15.73 11.55
C THR A 228 12.41 -15.01 12.81
N ILE A 229 12.25 -13.68 12.75
CA ILE A 229 11.95 -12.83 13.91
C ILE A 229 10.44 -12.70 14.09
N ASN A 230 9.72 -12.37 13.01
CA ASN A 230 8.27 -12.24 13.00
C ASN A 230 7.70 -13.12 11.87
N PRO A 231 7.55 -14.43 12.10
CA PRO A 231 7.00 -15.32 11.10
C PRO A 231 5.57 -14.96 10.72
N ASP A 232 4.83 -14.20 11.53
CA ASP A 232 3.42 -13.82 11.30
C ASP A 232 3.25 -12.43 10.67
N TYR A 233 4.34 -11.77 10.28
CA TYR A 233 4.27 -10.50 9.55
C TYR A 233 3.40 -10.66 8.28
N PRO A 234 2.41 -9.79 8.02
CA PRO A 234 1.50 -9.99 6.90
C PRO A 234 2.19 -9.79 5.54
N GLY A 235 1.97 -10.74 4.62
CA GLY A 235 2.24 -10.56 3.19
C GLY A 235 3.69 -10.72 2.73
N TYR A 236 4.65 -11.00 3.61
CA TYR A 236 6.05 -11.18 3.17
C TYR A 236 6.25 -12.44 2.33
N GLU A 237 5.41 -13.46 2.48
CA GLU A 237 5.57 -14.73 1.78
C GLU A 237 5.52 -14.56 0.26
N TYR A 238 4.72 -13.61 -0.23
CA TYR A 238 4.60 -13.36 -1.66
C TYR A 238 5.91 -12.79 -2.23
N GLY A 239 6.39 -11.66 -1.70
CA GLY A 239 7.64 -11.03 -2.15
C GLY A 239 8.85 -11.94 -1.96
N TYR A 240 8.90 -12.69 -0.85
CA TYR A 240 9.99 -13.63 -0.62
C TYR A 240 9.94 -14.83 -1.56
N ALA A 241 8.76 -15.38 -1.86
CA ALA A 241 8.63 -16.48 -2.82
C ALA A 241 9.03 -16.06 -4.24
N LEU A 242 8.66 -14.85 -4.67
CA LEU A 242 9.13 -14.27 -5.93
C LEU A 242 10.65 -14.14 -5.95
N SER A 243 11.24 -13.60 -4.89
CA SER A 243 12.69 -13.45 -4.79
C SER A 243 13.45 -14.79 -4.76
N LEU A 244 12.86 -15.84 -4.17
CA LEU A 244 13.40 -17.20 -4.25
C LEU A 244 13.28 -17.79 -5.66
N HIS A 245 12.17 -17.52 -6.35
CA HIS A 245 11.91 -17.99 -7.70
C HIS A 245 12.89 -17.40 -8.71
N GLU A 246 13.20 -16.10 -8.62
CA GLU A 246 14.23 -15.44 -9.44
C GLU A 246 15.65 -16.00 -9.19
N GLU A 247 15.92 -16.54 -8.01
CA GLU A 247 17.14 -17.30 -7.72
C GLU A 247 17.08 -18.79 -8.16
N HIS A 248 16.06 -19.16 -8.95
CA HIS A 248 15.78 -20.54 -9.38
C HIS A 248 15.56 -21.55 -8.24
N LYS A 249 15.15 -21.07 -7.06
CA LYS A 249 14.79 -21.89 -5.90
C LYS A 249 13.29 -22.20 -5.88
N THR A 250 12.73 -22.60 -7.02
CA THR A 250 11.28 -22.79 -7.26
C THR A 250 10.63 -23.72 -6.22
N SER A 251 11.30 -24.80 -5.82
CA SER A 251 10.76 -25.71 -4.78
C SER A 251 10.69 -25.08 -3.39
N GLU A 252 11.64 -24.21 -3.04
CA GLU A 252 11.62 -23.48 -1.77
C GLU A 252 10.56 -22.38 -1.79
N ALA A 253 10.42 -21.66 -2.91
CA ALA A 253 9.37 -20.70 -3.15
C ALA A 253 7.98 -21.34 -2.98
N LEU A 254 7.73 -22.49 -3.60
CA LEU A 254 6.44 -23.18 -3.48
C LEU A 254 6.15 -23.58 -2.02
N ARG A 255 7.14 -24.08 -1.28
CA ARG A 255 6.99 -24.42 0.14
C ARG A 255 6.60 -23.19 0.98
N LEU A 256 7.19 -22.03 0.68
CA LEU A 256 6.89 -20.78 1.37
C LEU A 256 5.48 -20.28 1.03
N VAL A 257 5.09 -20.30 -0.24
CA VAL A 257 3.72 -19.94 -0.65
C VAL A 257 2.69 -20.85 0.03
N GLN A 258 2.95 -22.16 0.08
CA GLN A 258 2.10 -23.10 0.82
C GLN A 258 2.02 -22.82 2.33
N GLN A 259 3.07 -22.23 2.91
CA GLN A 259 3.04 -21.75 4.29
C GLN A 259 2.16 -20.51 4.44
N GLY A 260 2.27 -19.54 3.53
CA GLY A 260 1.38 -18.37 3.49
C GLY A 260 -0.08 -18.76 3.33
N LEU A 261 -0.39 -19.70 2.43
CA LEU A 261 -1.74 -20.22 2.21
C LEU A 261 -2.31 -20.97 3.43
N ARG A 262 -1.48 -21.51 4.32
CA ARG A 262 -1.97 -22.08 5.60
C ARG A 262 -2.48 -21.00 6.56
N LYS A 263 -1.99 -19.77 6.45
CA LYS A 263 -2.43 -18.62 7.24
C LYS A 263 -3.63 -17.94 6.61
N ASN A 264 -3.58 -17.73 5.29
CA ASN A 264 -4.66 -17.17 4.51
C ASN A 264 -4.92 -18.04 3.28
N ALA A 265 -5.88 -18.96 3.40
CA ALA A 265 -6.21 -19.92 2.33
C ALA A 265 -6.88 -19.27 1.11
N PHE A 266 -7.33 -18.01 1.23
CA PHE A 266 -8.08 -17.29 0.20
C PHE A 266 -7.26 -16.18 -0.45
N ASP A 267 -5.94 -16.15 -0.23
CA ASP A 267 -5.05 -15.18 -0.85
C ASP A 267 -4.88 -15.51 -2.35
N SER A 268 -5.56 -14.74 -3.21
CA SER A 268 -5.55 -14.95 -4.66
C SER A 268 -4.15 -14.83 -5.27
N GLN A 269 -3.31 -13.92 -4.78
CA GLN A 269 -1.95 -13.72 -5.29
C GLN A 269 -1.08 -14.94 -4.97
N LEU A 270 -1.17 -15.45 -3.74
CA LEU A 270 -0.46 -16.68 -3.36
C LEU A 270 -0.99 -17.90 -4.10
N LEU A 271 -2.29 -18.01 -4.37
CA LEU A 271 -2.86 -19.13 -5.14
C LEU A 271 -2.35 -19.13 -6.59
N LEU A 272 -2.34 -17.97 -7.24
CA LEU A 272 -1.80 -17.81 -8.59
C LEU A 272 -0.30 -18.14 -8.65
N LEU A 273 0.48 -17.66 -7.69
CA LEU A 273 1.90 -17.96 -7.61
C LEU A 273 2.14 -19.46 -7.31
N ALA A 274 1.38 -20.07 -6.41
CA ALA A 274 1.46 -21.50 -6.15
C ALA A 274 1.18 -22.31 -7.41
N SER A 275 0.15 -21.92 -8.18
CA SER A 275 -0.17 -22.57 -9.45
C SER A 275 1.00 -22.51 -10.43
N GLN A 276 1.58 -21.31 -10.63
CA GLN A 276 2.71 -21.12 -11.52
C GLN A 276 3.91 -21.99 -11.11
N LEU A 277 4.30 -21.92 -9.84
CA LEU A 277 5.46 -22.66 -9.32
C LEU A 277 5.22 -24.19 -9.41
N SER A 278 3.99 -24.66 -9.16
CA SER A 278 3.63 -26.07 -9.37
C SER A 278 3.72 -26.48 -10.83
N TYR A 279 3.27 -25.65 -11.77
CA TYR A 279 3.36 -25.94 -13.20
C TYR A 279 4.82 -26.05 -13.66
N GLU A 280 5.68 -25.12 -13.24
CA GLU A 280 7.12 -25.14 -13.54
C GLU A 280 7.84 -26.37 -12.97
N LEU A 281 7.38 -26.88 -11.82
CA LEU A 281 7.86 -28.13 -11.22
C LEU A 281 7.21 -29.39 -11.83
N HIS A 282 6.47 -29.24 -12.93
CA HIS A 282 5.76 -30.30 -13.64
C HIS A 282 4.65 -30.98 -12.82
N ASP A 283 4.18 -30.36 -11.74
CA ASP A 283 3.04 -30.80 -10.95
C ASP A 283 1.75 -30.13 -11.46
N ARG A 284 1.31 -30.57 -12.64
CA ARG A 284 0.12 -30.01 -13.31
C ARG A 284 -1.15 -30.16 -12.48
N GLN A 285 -1.25 -31.23 -11.68
CA GLN A 285 -2.43 -31.48 -10.87
C GLN A 285 -2.57 -30.43 -9.75
N ASN A 286 -1.47 -30.13 -9.05
CA ASN A 286 -1.51 -29.07 -8.04
C ASN A 286 -1.64 -27.69 -8.68
N ALA A 287 -1.04 -27.46 -9.84
CA ALA A 287 -1.23 -26.22 -10.59
C ALA A 287 -2.71 -25.95 -10.90
N GLU A 288 -3.44 -26.96 -11.38
CA GLU A 288 -4.90 -26.91 -11.59
C GLU A 288 -5.65 -26.66 -10.28
N ASN A 289 -5.34 -27.42 -9.22
CA ASN A 289 -6.02 -27.29 -7.94
C ASN A 289 -5.90 -25.87 -7.36
N TYR A 290 -4.75 -25.21 -7.52
CA TYR A 290 -4.57 -23.83 -7.07
C TYR A 290 -5.33 -22.82 -7.93
N LEU A 291 -5.40 -23.00 -9.25
CA LEU A 291 -6.22 -22.15 -10.13
C LEU A 291 -7.71 -22.26 -9.81
N LEU A 292 -8.19 -23.47 -9.56
CA LEU A 292 -9.58 -23.70 -9.18
C LEU A 292 -9.90 -23.03 -7.84
N GLN A 293 -9.01 -23.12 -6.85
CA GLN A 293 -9.16 -22.37 -5.60
C GLN A 293 -9.13 -20.85 -5.81
N ALA A 294 -8.23 -20.34 -6.67
CA ALA A 294 -8.16 -18.92 -6.99
C ALA A 294 -9.46 -18.43 -7.63
N LYS A 295 -10.06 -19.24 -8.51
CA LYS A 295 -11.31 -18.93 -9.19
C LYS A 295 -12.48 -18.70 -8.22
N GLU A 296 -12.54 -19.45 -7.12
CA GLU A 296 -13.61 -19.33 -6.12
C GLU A 296 -13.56 -18.00 -5.33
N VAL A 297 -12.41 -17.32 -5.30
CA VAL A 297 -12.20 -16.09 -4.51
C VAL A 297 -11.99 -14.85 -5.37
N ALA A 298 -11.78 -15.02 -6.68
CA ALA A 298 -11.45 -13.93 -7.58
C ALA A 298 -12.65 -13.00 -7.84
N VAL A 299 -12.40 -11.69 -7.79
CA VAL A 299 -13.36 -10.68 -8.27
C VAL A 299 -13.35 -10.62 -9.79
N ASP A 300 -12.16 -10.78 -10.38
CA ASP A 300 -11.92 -10.91 -11.81
C ASP A 300 -11.07 -12.16 -12.05
N ASP A 301 -11.61 -13.10 -12.81
CA ASP A 301 -11.01 -14.41 -13.07
C ASP A 301 -10.44 -14.53 -14.48
N GLU A 302 -10.28 -13.45 -15.24
CA GLU A 302 -9.84 -13.53 -16.66
C GLU A 302 -8.43 -14.13 -16.78
N GLU A 303 -7.50 -13.75 -15.90
CA GLU A 303 -6.17 -14.37 -15.84
C GLU A 303 -6.25 -15.86 -15.49
N ILE A 304 -7.12 -16.21 -14.53
CA ILE A 304 -7.31 -17.59 -14.07
C ILE A 304 -7.92 -18.44 -15.19
N LEU A 305 -8.90 -17.90 -15.92
CA LEU A 305 -9.53 -18.51 -17.07
C LEU A 305 -8.49 -18.79 -18.16
N MET A 306 -7.67 -17.80 -18.51
CA MET A 306 -6.59 -17.98 -19.49
C MET A 306 -5.66 -19.12 -19.09
N ARG A 307 -5.17 -19.12 -17.84
CA ARG A 307 -4.25 -20.15 -17.32
C ARG A 307 -4.89 -21.54 -17.32
N LEU A 308 -6.17 -21.67 -16.94
CA LEU A 308 -6.90 -22.94 -16.97
C LEU A 308 -7.14 -23.45 -18.40
N VAL A 309 -7.55 -22.56 -19.32
CA VAL A 309 -7.75 -22.91 -20.74
C VAL A 309 -6.45 -23.42 -21.35
N THR A 310 -5.34 -22.71 -21.14
CA THR A 310 -4.01 -23.17 -21.61
C THR A 310 -3.63 -24.50 -20.98
N LEU A 311 -3.79 -24.66 -19.66
CA LEU A 311 -3.44 -25.89 -18.95
C LEU A 311 -4.21 -27.12 -19.47
N TYR A 312 -5.52 -26.97 -19.72
CA TYR A 312 -6.34 -28.05 -20.25
C TYR A 312 -6.08 -28.31 -21.73
N PHE A 313 -5.86 -27.26 -22.52
CA PHE A 313 -5.52 -27.40 -23.93
C PHE A 313 -4.21 -28.16 -24.14
N ASP A 314 -3.16 -27.80 -23.38
CA ASP A 314 -1.86 -28.48 -23.39
C ASP A 314 -1.94 -29.95 -22.92
N ALA A 315 -2.96 -30.27 -22.12
CA ALA A 315 -3.24 -31.62 -21.65
C ALA A 315 -4.20 -32.40 -22.58
N GLU A 316 -4.57 -31.82 -23.73
CA GLU A 316 -5.56 -32.36 -24.68
C GLU A 316 -6.94 -32.65 -24.04
N ARG A 317 -7.26 -31.95 -22.95
CA ARG A 317 -8.53 -32.03 -22.20
C ARG A 317 -9.54 -31.05 -22.80
N PHE A 318 -9.88 -31.27 -24.08
CA PHE A 318 -10.66 -30.30 -24.86
C PHE A 318 -12.08 -30.11 -24.34
N GLU A 319 -12.69 -31.15 -23.76
CA GLU A 319 -14.01 -31.06 -23.13
C GLU A 319 -14.02 -30.06 -21.97
N GLU A 320 -12.99 -30.07 -21.13
CA GLU A 320 -12.85 -29.08 -20.05
C GLU A 320 -12.53 -27.68 -20.57
N VAL A 321 -11.79 -27.54 -21.69
CA VAL A 321 -11.57 -26.23 -22.33
C VAL A 321 -12.90 -25.63 -22.78
N ILE A 322 -13.73 -26.38 -23.52
CA ILE A 322 -15.00 -25.83 -24.00
C ILE A 322 -16.01 -25.60 -22.87
N ALA A 323 -15.90 -26.33 -21.75
CA ALA A 323 -16.71 -26.10 -20.56
C ALA A 323 -16.40 -24.77 -19.85
N LEU A 324 -15.21 -24.19 -20.10
CA LEU A 324 -14.82 -22.87 -19.62
C LEU A 324 -15.31 -21.73 -20.52
N ASN A 325 -15.89 -22.03 -21.68
CA ASN A 325 -16.45 -21.02 -22.58
C ASN A 325 -17.63 -20.29 -21.93
N ARG A 326 -17.70 -18.97 -22.11
CA ARG A 326 -18.73 -18.10 -21.53
C ARG A 326 -19.03 -16.91 -22.45
N GLU A 327 -20.14 -16.22 -22.19
CA GLU A 327 -20.62 -15.11 -23.05
C GLU A 327 -19.59 -13.97 -23.18
N THR A 328 -18.88 -13.65 -22.11
CA THR A 328 -17.88 -12.56 -22.08
C THR A 328 -16.51 -13.11 -21.70
N ILE A 329 -15.60 -13.13 -22.68
CA ILE A 329 -14.17 -13.40 -22.51
C ILE A 329 -13.45 -12.23 -23.16
N ASP A 330 -12.61 -11.54 -22.40
CA ASP A 330 -11.94 -10.33 -22.89
C ASP A 330 -10.65 -10.69 -23.64
N ASN A 331 -9.96 -11.75 -23.20
CA ASN A 331 -8.73 -12.19 -23.83
C ASN A 331 -9.01 -12.95 -25.14
N VAL A 332 -8.61 -12.33 -26.25
CA VAL A 332 -8.80 -12.86 -27.60
C VAL A 332 -8.03 -14.17 -27.84
N LEU A 333 -6.84 -14.34 -27.23
CA LEU A 333 -6.07 -15.59 -27.35
C LEU A 333 -6.74 -16.74 -26.58
N THR A 334 -7.38 -16.45 -25.44
CA THR A 334 -8.21 -17.42 -24.71
C THR A 334 -9.38 -17.88 -25.57
N LYS A 335 -10.11 -16.95 -26.22
CA LYS A 335 -11.19 -17.28 -27.18
C LYS A 335 -10.69 -18.13 -28.33
N TRP A 336 -9.54 -17.79 -28.91
CA TRP A 336 -8.96 -18.58 -30.00
C TRP A 336 -8.59 -19.99 -29.55
N THR A 337 -8.03 -20.14 -28.34
CA THR A 337 -7.70 -21.45 -27.77
C THR A 337 -8.96 -22.31 -27.54
N ILE A 338 -10.05 -21.70 -27.07
CA ILE A 338 -11.36 -22.37 -26.99
C ILE A 338 -11.88 -22.76 -28.39
N ALA A 339 -11.74 -21.89 -29.40
CA ALA A 339 -12.13 -22.22 -30.77
C ALA A 339 -11.35 -23.41 -31.34
N LYS A 340 -10.04 -23.49 -31.05
CA LYS A 340 -9.21 -24.66 -31.40
C LYS A 340 -9.70 -25.92 -30.69
N ALA A 341 -10.11 -25.85 -29.43
CA ALA A 341 -10.68 -27.00 -28.72
C ALA A 341 -12.02 -27.46 -29.31
N TYR A 342 -12.91 -26.54 -29.71
CA TYR A 342 -14.13 -26.91 -30.44
C TYR A 342 -13.81 -27.59 -31.77
N HIS A 343 -12.82 -27.10 -32.51
CA HIS A 343 -12.38 -27.73 -33.76
C HIS A 343 -11.82 -29.14 -33.51
N ALA A 344 -10.99 -29.33 -32.49
CA ALA A 344 -10.43 -30.63 -32.11
C ALA A 344 -11.52 -31.66 -31.71
N LEU A 345 -12.66 -31.19 -31.18
CA LEU A 345 -13.83 -32.00 -30.85
C LEU A 345 -14.83 -32.15 -32.00
N GLU A 346 -14.44 -31.78 -33.24
CA GLU A 346 -15.28 -31.83 -34.43
C GLU A 346 -16.56 -30.98 -34.34
N GLN A 347 -16.59 -29.98 -33.44
CA GLN A 347 -17.68 -29.00 -33.32
C GLN A 347 -17.39 -27.77 -34.20
N GLU A 348 -17.24 -28.05 -35.49
CA GLU A 348 -16.68 -27.14 -36.47
C GLU A 348 -17.50 -25.85 -36.63
N GLU A 349 -18.84 -25.90 -36.55
CA GLU A 349 -19.70 -24.72 -36.73
C GLU A 349 -19.45 -23.66 -35.63
N VAL A 350 -19.27 -24.13 -34.39
CA VAL A 350 -19.01 -23.27 -33.23
C VAL A 350 -17.59 -22.72 -33.31
N ALA A 351 -16.61 -23.57 -33.68
CA ALA A 351 -15.25 -23.13 -33.92
C ALA A 351 -15.24 -22.00 -34.97
N LEU A 352 -15.86 -22.21 -36.12
CA LEU A 352 -15.89 -21.21 -37.19
C LEU A 352 -16.56 -19.90 -36.74
N ALA A 353 -17.63 -19.96 -35.95
CA ALA A 353 -18.27 -18.76 -35.40
C ALA A 353 -17.29 -17.94 -34.54
N LEU A 354 -16.57 -18.59 -33.62
CA LEU A 354 -15.57 -17.94 -32.77
C LEU A 354 -14.40 -17.38 -33.60
N TYR A 355 -13.90 -18.13 -34.59
CA TYR A 355 -12.87 -17.64 -35.52
C TYR A 355 -13.33 -16.38 -36.27
N ASN A 356 -14.58 -16.33 -36.75
CA ASN A 356 -15.12 -15.13 -37.40
C ASN A 356 -15.17 -13.94 -36.43
N GLU A 357 -15.60 -14.18 -35.18
CA GLU A 357 -15.72 -13.15 -34.13
C GLU A 357 -14.38 -12.45 -33.87
N ILE A 358 -13.31 -13.24 -33.68
CA ILE A 358 -11.98 -12.73 -33.31
C ILE A 358 -11.09 -12.37 -34.51
N SER A 359 -11.58 -12.57 -35.74
CA SER A 359 -10.77 -12.42 -36.96
C SER A 359 -10.21 -11.01 -37.17
N ALA A 360 -10.95 -9.98 -36.73
CA ALA A 360 -10.48 -8.60 -36.85
C ALA A 360 -9.35 -8.28 -35.86
N ASP A 361 -9.44 -8.81 -34.63
CA ASP A 361 -8.47 -8.58 -33.57
C ASP A 361 -7.15 -9.33 -33.82
N LEU A 362 -7.22 -10.52 -34.44
CA LEU A 362 -6.07 -11.36 -34.77
C LEU A 362 -5.65 -11.29 -36.25
N ALA A 363 -6.08 -10.24 -36.97
CA ALA A 363 -5.83 -10.10 -38.42
C ALA A 363 -4.34 -10.05 -38.81
N GLU A 364 -3.46 -9.70 -37.86
CA GLU A 364 -2.01 -9.65 -38.07
C GLU A 364 -1.27 -10.82 -37.40
N ASN A 365 -1.96 -11.77 -36.78
CA ASN A 365 -1.33 -12.95 -36.18
C ASN A 365 -1.19 -14.08 -37.24
N PRO A 366 0.03 -14.47 -37.63
CA PRO A 366 0.23 -15.43 -38.70
C PRO A 366 -0.30 -16.83 -38.35
N GLU A 367 -0.08 -17.32 -37.14
CA GLU A 367 -0.57 -18.63 -36.72
C GLU A 367 -2.10 -18.69 -36.77
N PHE A 368 -2.79 -17.63 -36.32
CA PHE A 368 -4.23 -17.51 -36.43
C PHE A 368 -4.72 -17.51 -37.89
N LEU A 369 -4.08 -16.71 -38.76
CA LEU A 369 -4.44 -16.63 -40.17
C LEU A 369 -4.31 -17.98 -40.88
N GLN A 370 -3.26 -18.74 -40.55
CA GLN A 370 -3.02 -20.09 -41.05
C GLN A 370 -4.12 -21.05 -40.62
N ASP A 371 -4.38 -21.15 -39.32
CA ASP A 371 -5.42 -22.03 -38.77
C ASP A 371 -6.81 -21.69 -39.35
N TYR A 372 -7.11 -20.39 -39.42
CA TYR A 372 -8.40 -19.93 -39.94
C TYR A 372 -8.56 -20.22 -41.44
N ALA A 373 -7.49 -20.10 -42.23
CA ALA A 373 -7.53 -20.43 -43.65
C ALA A 373 -7.87 -21.92 -43.88
N TYR A 374 -7.25 -22.82 -43.10
CA TYR A 374 -7.55 -24.25 -43.15
C TYR A 374 -9.01 -24.54 -42.79
N LEU A 375 -9.49 -23.99 -41.67
CA LEU A 375 -10.88 -24.16 -41.23
C LEU A 375 -11.88 -23.63 -42.27
N LEU A 376 -11.63 -22.45 -42.84
CA LEU A 376 -12.50 -21.88 -43.89
C LEU A 376 -12.58 -22.76 -45.13
N ARG A 377 -11.48 -23.43 -45.49
CA ARG A 377 -11.44 -24.37 -46.61
C ARG A 377 -12.28 -25.61 -46.34
N GLU A 378 -12.27 -26.13 -45.11
CA GLU A 378 -13.12 -27.27 -44.72
C GLU A 378 -14.61 -26.95 -44.85
N PHE A 379 -15.00 -25.72 -44.52
CA PHE A 379 -16.36 -25.21 -44.71
C PHE A 379 -16.70 -24.78 -46.15
N GLY A 380 -15.78 -24.92 -47.09
CA GLY A 380 -15.97 -24.48 -48.48
C GLY A 380 -16.04 -22.95 -48.65
N GLN A 381 -15.62 -22.16 -47.67
CA GLN A 381 -15.53 -20.70 -47.76
C GLN A 381 -14.25 -20.27 -48.50
N PHE A 382 -14.05 -20.78 -49.72
CA PHE A 382 -12.81 -20.66 -50.48
C PHE A 382 -12.34 -19.21 -50.68
N HIS A 383 -13.26 -18.27 -50.94
CA HIS A 383 -12.91 -16.86 -51.11
C HIS A 383 -12.26 -16.27 -49.86
N LYS A 384 -12.82 -16.52 -48.68
CA LYS A 384 -12.22 -16.06 -47.41
C LYS A 384 -10.95 -16.84 -47.09
N ALA A 385 -10.91 -18.15 -47.34
CA ALA A 385 -9.71 -18.96 -47.14
C ALA A 385 -8.51 -18.42 -47.96
N ILE A 386 -8.74 -18.07 -49.23
CA ILE A 386 -7.75 -17.41 -50.09
C ILE A 386 -7.28 -16.08 -49.49
N GLN A 387 -8.20 -15.27 -48.95
CA GLN A 387 -7.84 -13.99 -48.33
C GLN A 387 -6.93 -14.19 -47.11
N MET A 388 -7.28 -15.11 -46.21
CA MET A 388 -6.50 -15.39 -45.00
C MET A 388 -5.13 -15.98 -45.35
N ALA A 389 -5.07 -16.98 -46.24
CA ALA A 389 -3.81 -17.57 -46.70
C ALA A 389 -2.92 -16.54 -47.44
N THR A 390 -3.51 -15.62 -48.20
CA THR A 390 -2.75 -14.53 -48.83
C THR A 390 -2.22 -13.53 -47.80
N ALA A 391 -3.00 -13.21 -46.77
CA ALA A 391 -2.55 -12.35 -45.68
C ALA A 391 -1.40 -13.01 -44.90
N TYR A 392 -1.52 -14.30 -44.59
CA TYR A 392 -0.46 -15.10 -43.98
C TYR A 392 0.84 -15.08 -44.79
N LEU A 393 0.78 -15.40 -46.10
CA LEU A 393 1.97 -15.46 -46.96
C LEU A 393 2.63 -14.09 -47.18
N ARG A 394 1.96 -12.97 -46.89
CA ARG A 394 2.63 -11.65 -46.85
C ARG A 394 3.58 -11.53 -45.67
N GLN A 395 3.27 -12.22 -44.57
CA GLN A 395 4.09 -12.24 -43.36
C GLN A 395 5.10 -13.39 -43.38
N VAL A 396 4.70 -14.55 -43.91
CA VAL A 396 5.52 -15.78 -43.99
C VAL A 396 5.63 -16.24 -45.46
N PRO A 397 6.40 -15.54 -46.32
CA PRO A 397 6.40 -15.78 -47.76
C PRO A 397 7.06 -17.09 -48.18
N ASP A 398 7.87 -17.69 -47.32
CA ASP A 398 8.64 -18.90 -47.62
C ASP A 398 7.91 -20.20 -47.19
N ASP A 399 6.68 -20.12 -46.66
CA ASP A 399 5.88 -21.31 -46.34
C ASP A 399 5.33 -21.95 -47.62
N VAL A 400 6.08 -22.92 -48.14
CA VAL A 400 5.73 -23.72 -49.31
C VAL A 400 4.40 -24.46 -49.14
N ASN A 401 4.08 -24.94 -47.94
CA ASN A 401 2.83 -25.68 -47.72
C ASN A 401 1.61 -24.77 -47.87
N MET A 402 1.70 -23.54 -47.35
CA MET A 402 0.63 -22.57 -47.49
C MET A 402 0.55 -22.03 -48.93
N GLN A 403 1.68 -21.91 -49.63
CA GLN A 403 1.70 -21.57 -51.06
C GLN A 403 0.95 -22.61 -51.91
N ASP A 404 1.26 -23.89 -51.70
CA ASP A 404 0.61 -25.01 -52.38
C ASP A 404 -0.89 -25.09 -52.04
N PHE A 405 -1.25 -24.87 -50.76
CA PHE A 405 -2.63 -24.79 -50.30
C PHE A 405 -3.41 -23.67 -51.02
N LEU A 406 -2.81 -22.48 -51.12
CA LEU A 406 -3.43 -21.33 -51.78
C LEU A 406 -3.67 -21.59 -53.27
N ASP A 407 -2.69 -22.18 -53.96
CA ASP A 407 -2.81 -22.51 -55.38
C ASP A 407 -3.87 -23.59 -55.63
N HIS A 408 -3.93 -24.61 -54.76
CA HIS A 408 -4.96 -25.66 -54.85
C HIS A 408 -6.38 -25.09 -54.70
N ILE A 409 -6.62 -24.20 -53.74
CA ILE A 409 -7.95 -23.63 -53.51
C ILE A 409 -8.38 -22.70 -54.64
N LYS A 410 -7.44 -21.90 -55.20
CA LYS A 410 -7.73 -21.05 -56.37
C LYS A 410 -8.17 -21.88 -57.57
N HIS A 411 -7.56 -23.05 -57.77
CA HIS A 411 -7.98 -23.97 -58.82
C HIS A 411 -9.39 -24.53 -58.58
N GLN A 412 -9.70 -24.97 -57.36
CA GLN A 412 -11.04 -25.50 -57.01
C GLN A 412 -12.16 -24.46 -57.12
N GLN A 413 -11.87 -23.17 -56.92
CA GLN A 413 -12.85 -22.10 -57.10
C GLN A 413 -13.14 -21.77 -58.58
N SER A 414 -12.26 -22.21 -59.49
CA SER A 414 -12.32 -21.88 -60.92
C SER A 414 -13.05 -22.94 -61.76
N GLU A 415 -13.37 -24.10 -61.17
CA GLU A 415 -14.18 -25.19 -61.72
C GLU A 415 -15.63 -25.09 -61.23
#